data_AF-A0A149PAU2-F1
#
_entry.id   AF-A0A149PAU2-F1
#
_cell.length_a   1.000
_cell.length_b   1.000
_cell.length_c   1.000
_cell.angle_alpha   90.00
_cell.angle_beta   90.00
_cell.angle_gamma   90.00
#
_symmetry.space_group_name_H-M   'P 1'
#
loop_
_entity.id
_entity.type
_entity.pdbx_description
1 polymer ?
#
loop_
_entity_poly.entity_id
_entity_poly.type
_entity_poly.pdbx_seq_one_letter_code
_entity_poly.pdbx_strand_id
1 'polypeptide(L)'
;MTDIALARKDACLAVVHAVLTDLIDDSDLIDASLRVADYLADDLEGKITETDAVLLAVSALTKVNRAMREWNDVDGNTMDAMKIANFVIDEEIHGYDTANNPRQSTTSEERIQEREAAVIRPVGSPTRPVHH
;
A
#
# COMPACT_ATOMS: atom_id res chain seq x y z
N MET A 1 10.08 15.37 -10.48
CA MET A 1 8.74 15.62 -11.04
C MET A 1 8.63 17.10 -11.41
N THR A 2 8.03 17.44 -12.56
CA THR A 2 7.78 18.84 -12.99
C THR A 2 6.45 19.34 -12.42
N ASP A 3 6.26 20.65 -12.31
CA ASP A 3 5.01 21.26 -11.78
C ASP A 3 3.76 20.79 -12.54
N ILE A 4 3.89 20.59 -13.86
CA ILE A 4 2.79 20.08 -14.71
C ILE A 4 2.51 18.60 -14.43
N ALA A 5 3.54 17.79 -14.18
CA ALA A 5 3.36 16.38 -13.84
C ALA A 5 2.71 16.22 -12.46
N LEU A 6 3.08 17.06 -11.49
CA LEU A 6 2.44 17.11 -10.17
C LEU A 6 0.95 17.50 -10.28
N ALA A 7 0.63 18.57 -11.01
CA ALA A 7 -0.76 18.99 -11.20
C ALA A 7 -1.63 17.92 -11.88
N ARG A 8 -1.06 17.13 -12.80
CA ARG A 8 -1.75 15.98 -13.41
C ARG A 8 -1.98 14.83 -12.44
N LYS A 9 -1.00 14.55 -11.57
CA LYS A 9 -1.13 13.57 -10.50
C LYS A 9 -2.26 13.97 -9.55
N ASP A 10 -2.27 15.21 -9.09
CA ASP A 10 -3.30 15.71 -8.17
C ASP A 10 -4.71 15.64 -8.80
N ALA A 11 -4.84 16.01 -10.08
CA ALA A 11 -6.10 15.89 -10.82
C ALA A 11 -6.57 14.42 -10.93
N CYS A 12 -5.64 13.48 -11.17
CA CYS A 12 -5.93 12.06 -11.16
C CYS A 12 -6.43 11.59 -9.78
N LEU A 13 -5.73 11.94 -8.70
CA LEU A 13 -6.11 11.53 -7.35
C LEU A 13 -7.44 12.11 -6.91
N ALA A 14 -7.79 13.31 -7.37
CA ALA A 14 -9.12 13.87 -7.16
C ALA A 14 -10.21 13.04 -7.84
N VAL A 15 -9.97 12.56 -9.07
CA VAL A 15 -10.90 11.65 -9.78
C VAL A 15 -10.97 10.30 -9.06
N VAL A 16 -9.84 9.73 -8.64
CA VAL A 16 -9.81 8.49 -7.85
C VAL A 16 -10.66 8.62 -6.59
N HIS A 17 -10.44 9.67 -5.81
CA HIS A 17 -11.18 9.92 -4.58
C HIS A 17 -12.69 10.05 -4.82
N ALA A 18 -13.09 10.78 -5.88
CA ALA A 18 -14.50 10.91 -6.26
C ALA A 18 -15.13 9.55 -6.62
N VAL A 19 -14.44 8.75 -7.45
CA VAL A 19 -14.91 7.41 -7.84
C VAL A 19 -15.04 6.50 -6.63
N LEU A 20 -14.07 6.50 -5.72
CA LEU A 20 -14.12 5.66 -4.52
C LEU A 20 -15.27 6.07 -3.60
N THR A 21 -15.48 7.38 -3.41
CA THR A 21 -16.58 7.92 -2.60
C THR A 21 -17.95 7.58 -3.18
N ASP A 22 -18.09 7.51 -4.50
CA ASP A 22 -19.34 7.10 -5.15
C ASP A 22 -19.61 5.59 -5.01
N LEU A 23 -18.58 4.78 -4.79
CA LEU A 23 -18.67 3.32 -4.77
C LEU A 23 -18.74 2.70 -3.37
N ILE A 24 -18.30 3.42 -2.34
CA ILE A 24 -18.06 2.88 -1.00
C ILE A 24 -18.45 3.91 0.06
N ASP A 25 -19.07 3.46 1.15
CA ASP A 25 -19.40 4.28 2.33
C ASP A 25 -18.37 4.14 3.48
N ASP A 26 -17.22 3.52 3.22
CA ASP A 26 -16.17 3.24 4.21
C ASP A 26 -14.99 4.19 4.00
N SER A 27 -14.88 5.20 4.86
CA SER A 27 -13.84 6.22 4.78
C SER A 27 -12.44 5.66 4.95
N ASP A 28 -12.27 4.66 5.81
CA ASP A 28 -10.95 4.08 6.09
C ASP A 28 -10.47 3.27 4.88
N LEU A 29 -11.39 2.58 4.20
CA LEU A 29 -11.10 1.86 2.96
C LEU A 29 -10.84 2.82 1.79
N ILE A 30 -11.55 3.95 1.72
CA ILE A 30 -11.29 5.01 0.74
C ILE A 30 -9.88 5.58 0.94
N ASP A 31 -9.53 5.96 2.15
CA ASP A 31 -8.21 6.55 2.47
C ASP A 31 -7.07 5.56 2.18
N ALA A 32 -7.25 4.30 2.57
CA ALA A 32 -6.31 3.22 2.28
C ALA A 32 -6.10 3.03 0.77
N SER A 33 -7.20 3.01 0.01
CA SER A 33 -7.16 2.85 -1.45
C SER A 33 -6.54 4.08 -2.12
N LEU A 34 -6.84 5.29 -1.64
CA LEU A 34 -6.27 6.53 -2.17
C LEU A 34 -4.75 6.57 -1.95
N ARG A 35 -4.26 6.10 -0.80
CA ARG A 35 -2.83 5.99 -0.52
C ARG A 35 -2.11 5.01 -1.46
N VAL A 36 -2.72 3.86 -1.75
CA VAL A 36 -2.17 2.91 -2.74
C VAL A 36 -2.19 3.52 -4.14
N ALA A 37 -3.25 4.24 -4.50
CA ALA A 37 -3.33 4.95 -5.78
C ALA A 37 -2.27 6.05 -5.92
N ASP A 38 -2.03 6.83 -4.88
CA ASP A 38 -0.99 7.87 -4.83
C ASP A 38 0.40 7.31 -5.13
N TYR A 39 0.73 6.16 -4.52
CA TYR A 39 1.97 5.43 -4.80
C TYR A 39 2.05 4.96 -6.26
N LEU A 40 1.01 4.29 -6.76
CA LEU A 40 1.00 3.78 -8.14
C LEU A 40 0.99 4.90 -9.20
N ALA A 41 0.46 6.08 -8.86
CA ALA A 41 0.46 7.24 -9.73
C ALA A 41 1.86 7.85 -9.91
N ASP A 42 2.76 7.71 -8.91
CA ASP A 42 4.14 8.17 -9.03
C ASP A 42 4.89 7.43 -10.15
N ASP A 43 4.63 6.12 -10.31
CA ASP A 43 5.24 5.30 -11.36
C ASP A 43 4.79 5.70 -12.78
N LEU A 44 3.69 6.43 -12.91
CA LEU A 44 3.15 6.85 -14.21
C LEU A 44 3.74 8.18 -14.72
N GLU A 45 4.62 8.82 -13.93
CA GLU A 45 5.48 9.96 -14.30
C GLU A 45 4.79 11.06 -15.16
N GLY A 46 3.53 11.40 -14.84
CA GLY A 46 2.78 12.47 -15.52
C GLY A 46 2.20 12.12 -16.90
N LYS A 47 2.16 10.82 -17.26
CA LYS A 47 1.47 10.27 -18.45
C LYS A 47 0.01 9.88 -18.18
N ILE A 48 -0.49 10.18 -16.98
CA ILE A 48 -1.80 9.76 -16.51
C ILE A 48 -2.92 10.49 -17.27
N THR A 49 -3.89 9.71 -17.76
CA THR A 49 -5.17 10.19 -18.30
C THR A 49 -6.32 9.97 -17.30
N GLU A 50 -7.50 10.56 -17.56
CA GLU A 50 -8.69 10.33 -16.72
C GLU A 50 -9.12 8.85 -16.69
N THR A 51 -8.98 8.12 -17.81
CA THR A 51 -9.24 6.68 -17.85
C THR A 51 -8.27 5.91 -16.95
N ASP A 52 -7.00 6.33 -16.92
CA ASP A 52 -6.00 5.73 -16.03
C ASP A 52 -6.36 5.99 -14.56
N ALA A 53 -6.93 7.15 -14.23
CA ALA A 53 -7.40 7.45 -12.88
C ALA A 53 -8.52 6.49 -12.42
N VAL A 54 -9.50 6.19 -13.28
CA VAL A 54 -10.57 5.23 -12.95
C VAL A 54 -10.01 3.82 -12.77
N LEU A 55 -9.13 3.38 -13.67
CA LEU A 55 -8.48 2.07 -13.55
C LEU A 55 -7.61 1.98 -12.30
N LEU A 56 -6.94 3.08 -11.94
CA LEU A 56 -6.11 3.18 -10.74
C LEU A 56 -6.96 3.08 -9.47
N ALA A 57 -8.11 3.75 -9.42
CA ALA A 57 -9.06 3.65 -8.31
C ALA A 57 -9.53 2.21 -8.09
N VAL A 58 -9.98 1.55 -9.16
CA VAL A 58 -10.44 0.15 -9.12
C VAL A 58 -9.31 -0.80 -8.72
N SER A 59 -8.11 -0.59 -9.27
CA SER A 59 -6.93 -1.41 -8.97
C SER A 59 -6.53 -1.29 -7.50
N ALA A 60 -6.40 -0.06 -6.99
CA ALA A 60 -6.02 0.19 -5.61
C ALA A 60 -7.03 -0.40 -4.62
N LEU A 61 -8.33 -0.18 -4.86
CA LEU A 61 -9.40 -0.77 -4.06
C LEU A 61 -9.36 -2.30 -4.06
N THR A 62 -9.14 -2.90 -5.24
CA THR A 62 -9.08 -4.36 -5.36
C THR A 62 -7.91 -4.93 -4.57
N LYS A 63 -6.73 -4.28 -4.63
CA LYS A 63 -5.55 -4.71 -3.87
C LYS A 63 -5.78 -4.60 -2.36
N VAL A 64 -6.31 -3.48 -1.87
CA VAL A 64 -6.61 -3.29 -0.44
C VAL A 64 -7.65 -4.30 0.05
N ASN A 65 -8.77 -4.46 -0.66
CA ASN A 65 -9.81 -5.43 -0.28
C ASN A 65 -9.31 -6.87 -0.27
N ARG A 66 -8.45 -7.23 -1.23
CA ARG A 66 -7.85 -8.56 -1.28
C ARG A 66 -6.95 -8.80 -0.07
N ALA A 67 -6.04 -7.86 0.22
CA ALA A 67 -5.13 -7.97 1.35
C ALA A 67 -5.89 -8.01 2.70
N MET A 68 -6.96 -7.23 2.85
CA MET A 68 -7.83 -7.31 4.04
C MET A 68 -8.43 -8.71 4.23
N ARG A 69 -8.90 -9.35 3.16
CA ARG A 69 -9.47 -10.70 3.21
C ARG A 69 -8.41 -11.75 3.53
N GLU A 70 -7.30 -11.73 2.81
CA GLU A 70 -6.17 -12.65 3.04
C GLU A 70 -5.67 -12.54 4.49
N TRP A 71 -5.61 -11.33 5.04
CA TRP A 71 -5.25 -11.14 6.44
C TRP A 71 -6.26 -11.74 7.42
N ASN A 72 -7.55 -11.47 7.20
CA ASN A 72 -8.62 -11.99 8.04
C ASN A 72 -8.67 -13.53 8.02
N ASP A 73 -8.35 -14.14 6.87
CA ASP A 73 -8.30 -15.60 6.73
C ASP A 73 -7.11 -16.23 7.47
N VAL A 74 -6.00 -15.51 7.66
CA VAL A 74 -4.77 -16.00 8.31
C VAL A 74 -4.79 -15.80 9.83
N ASP A 75 -5.14 -14.60 10.32
CA ASP A 75 -5.03 -14.26 11.76
C ASP A 75 -6.39 -14.19 12.48
N GLY A 76 -7.51 -14.26 11.75
CA GLY A 76 -8.86 -14.12 12.32
C GLY A 76 -9.15 -12.74 12.93
N ASN A 77 -8.21 -11.80 12.82
CA ASN A 77 -8.35 -10.41 13.25
C ASN A 77 -8.50 -9.49 12.05
N THR A 78 -9.42 -8.54 12.15
CA THR A 78 -9.55 -7.44 11.19
C THR A 78 -8.41 -6.43 11.41
N MET A 79 -7.51 -6.32 10.43
CA MET A 79 -6.45 -5.32 10.43
C MET A 79 -6.98 -3.96 9.94
N ASP A 80 -6.43 -2.88 10.51
CA ASP A 80 -6.68 -1.50 10.12
C ASP A 80 -6.37 -1.26 8.62
N ALA A 81 -7.27 -0.57 7.92
CA ALA A 81 -7.19 -0.37 6.47
C ALA A 81 -5.91 0.36 6.04
N MET A 82 -5.42 1.32 6.84
CA MET A 82 -4.19 2.04 6.54
C MET A 82 -2.94 1.18 6.75
N LYS A 83 -2.96 0.25 7.71
CA LYS A 83 -1.91 -0.78 7.82
C LYS A 83 -1.91 -1.71 6.60
N ILE A 84 -3.09 -2.09 6.10
CA ILE A 84 -3.22 -2.87 4.87
C ILE A 84 -2.69 -2.09 3.66
N ALA A 85 -2.99 -0.79 3.54
CA ALA A 85 -2.45 0.03 2.46
C ALA A 85 -0.91 0.07 2.46
N ASN A 86 -0.30 0.24 3.64
CA ASN A 86 1.16 0.20 3.75
C ASN A 86 1.71 -1.19 3.39
N PHE A 87 1.05 -2.26 3.84
CA PHE A 87 1.42 -3.63 3.45
C PHE A 87 1.39 -3.82 1.94
N VAL A 88 0.31 -3.39 1.27
CA VAL A 88 0.18 -3.46 -0.19
C VAL A 88 1.31 -2.67 -0.88
N ILE A 89 1.60 -1.44 -0.45
CA ILE A 89 2.70 -0.65 -1.01
C ILE A 89 4.04 -1.36 -0.81
N ASP A 90 4.29 -1.90 0.38
CA ASP A 90 5.49 -2.67 0.65
C ASP A 90 5.54 -3.95 -0.20
N GLU A 91 4.42 -4.59 -0.50
CA GLU A 91 4.39 -5.71 -1.45
C GLU A 91 4.69 -5.26 -2.88
N GLU A 92 4.23 -4.10 -3.32
CA GLU A 92 4.56 -3.59 -4.65
C GLU A 92 6.04 -3.23 -4.78
N ILE A 93 6.61 -2.55 -3.77
CA ILE A 93 8.04 -2.22 -3.73
C ILE A 93 8.89 -3.50 -3.74
N HIS A 94 8.57 -4.45 -2.86
CA HIS A 94 9.39 -5.66 -2.72
C HIS A 94 9.10 -6.69 -3.81
N GLY A 95 7.87 -6.76 -4.33
CA GLY A 95 7.51 -7.61 -5.48
C GLY A 95 8.18 -7.14 -6.76
N TYR A 96 8.34 -5.83 -6.93
CA TYR A 96 9.22 -5.25 -7.95
C TYR A 96 10.69 -5.65 -7.74
N ASP A 97 11.18 -5.63 -6.50
CA ASP A 97 12.53 -6.12 -6.18
C ASP A 97 12.67 -7.63 -6.40
N THR A 98 11.70 -8.47 -6.06
CA THR A 98 11.74 -9.92 -6.30
C THR A 98 11.67 -10.25 -7.80
N ALA A 99 10.86 -9.52 -8.58
CA ALA A 99 10.79 -9.67 -10.03
C ALA A 99 12.11 -9.29 -10.74
N ASN A 100 12.85 -8.32 -10.18
CA ASN A 100 14.15 -7.88 -10.70
C ASN A 100 15.36 -8.56 -10.03
N ASN A 101 15.19 -9.15 -8.85
CA ASN A 101 16.18 -9.86 -8.05
C ASN A 101 15.57 -11.15 -7.44
N PRO A 102 15.46 -12.24 -8.23
CA PRO A 102 14.68 -13.45 -7.87
C PRO A 102 15.24 -14.31 -6.73
N ARG A 103 16.22 -13.84 -5.96
CA ARG A 103 16.88 -14.62 -4.88
C ARG A 103 16.30 -14.39 -3.48
N GLN A 104 15.31 -13.53 -3.33
CA GLN A 104 14.61 -13.31 -2.07
C GLN A 104 13.10 -13.39 -2.32
N SER A 105 12.58 -14.62 -2.36
CA SER A 105 11.15 -14.90 -2.43
C SER A 105 10.70 -15.38 -1.06
N THR A 106 10.42 -14.45 -0.15
CA THR A 106 9.56 -14.76 1.01
C THR A 106 8.12 -14.58 0.57
N THR A 107 7.30 -15.59 0.82
CA THR A 107 5.87 -15.57 0.45
C THR A 107 5.14 -14.46 1.22
N SER A 108 4.02 -13.98 0.69
CA SER A 108 3.21 -12.93 1.36
C SER A 108 2.85 -13.32 2.80
N GLU A 109 2.52 -14.59 3.06
CA GLU A 109 2.29 -15.13 4.41
C GLU A 109 3.51 -15.02 5.34
N GLU A 110 4.70 -15.41 4.88
CA GLU A 110 5.94 -15.32 5.67
C GLU A 110 6.29 -13.85 5.98
N ARG A 111 6.02 -12.94 5.06
CA ARG A 111 6.27 -11.50 5.24
C ARG A 111 5.29 -10.84 6.20
N ILE A 112 4.02 -11.26 6.14
CA ILE A 112 2.99 -10.89 7.11
C ILE A 112 3.45 -11.30 8.52
N GLN A 113 3.84 -12.57 8.69
CA GLN A 113 4.32 -13.10 9.97
C GLN A 113 5.61 -12.40 10.46
N GLU A 114 6.56 -12.13 9.57
CA GLU A 114 7.81 -11.45 9.92
C GLU A 114 7.57 -10.00 10.40
N ARG A 115 6.61 -9.30 9.78
CA ARG A 115 6.23 -7.94 10.21
C ARG A 115 5.45 -7.93 11.52
N GLU A 116 4.54 -8.86 11.74
CA GLU A 116 3.90 -9.01 13.06
C GLU A 116 4.92 -9.26 14.16
N ALA A 117 5.89 -10.15 13.91
CA ALA A 117 6.97 -10.41 14.84
C ALA A 117 7.86 -9.16 15.08
N ALA A 118 7.99 -8.26 14.11
CA ALA A 118 8.68 -6.99 14.27
C ALA A 118 7.86 -5.94 15.03
N VAL A 119 6.52 -5.92 14.86
CA VAL A 119 5.61 -4.99 15.55
C VAL A 119 5.38 -5.40 17.01
N ILE A 120 5.39 -6.70 17.32
CA ILE A 120 5.24 -7.24 18.68
C ILE A 120 6.54 -7.11 19.50
N ARG A 121 7.70 -6.97 18.85
CA ARG A 121 8.94 -6.72 19.58
C ARG A 121 8.83 -5.37 20.29
N PRO A 122 9.06 -5.31 21.62
CA PRO A 122 9.12 -4.03 22.30
C PRO A 122 10.19 -3.19 21.62
N VAL A 123 9.87 -1.93 21.32
CA VAL A 123 10.87 -0.90 21.01
C VAL A 123 11.65 -0.62 22.30
N GLY A 124 12.43 -1.61 22.74
CA GLY A 124 13.39 -1.51 23.82
C GLY A 124 14.65 -0.87 23.24
N SER A 125 14.97 0.30 23.76
CA SER A 125 16.13 1.12 23.41
C SER A 125 17.40 0.32 23.15
N PRO A 126 18.31 0.77 22.26
CA PRO A 126 19.61 0.16 22.12
C PRO A 126 20.40 0.42 23.41
N THR A 127 20.44 -0.55 24.31
CA THR A 127 21.44 -0.59 25.38
C THR A 127 22.80 -0.74 24.71
N ARG A 128 23.50 0.39 24.54
CA ARG A 128 24.93 0.41 24.23
C ARG A 128 25.66 -0.47 25.27
N PRO A 129 26.58 -1.35 24.85
CA PRO A 129 27.44 -2.01 25.80
C PRO A 129 28.39 -0.98 26.42
N VAL A 130 28.30 -0.80 27.74
CA VAL A 130 29.33 -0.12 28.52
C VAL A 130 30.47 -1.12 28.69
N HIS A 131 31.61 -0.85 28.05
CA HIS A 131 32.84 -1.56 28.33
C HIS A 131 33.38 -1.11 29.70
N HIS A 132 33.68 -2.09 30.56
CA HIS A 132 34.40 -1.93 31.82
C HIS A 132 35.90 -1.70 31.59
#